data_AF-A0A939Y8X5-F1
#
_entry.id   AF-A0A939Y8X5-F1
#
_cell.length_a   1.000
_cell.length_b   1.000
_cell.length_c   1.000
_cell.angle_alpha   90.00
_cell.angle_beta   90.00
_cell.angle_gamma   90.00
#
_symmetry.space_group_name_H-M   'P 1'
#
loop_
_entity.id
_entity.type
_entity.pdbx_description
1 polymer ?
#
loop_
_entity_poly.entity_id
_entity_poly.type
_entity_poly.pdbx_seq_one_letter_code
_entity_poly.pdbx_strand_id
1 'polypeptide(L)'
;MKKLFVLLLVLCLAFTASVSAEEALLSREKAAEFAYGLLEKALSAQAVDPAEDEQGGYRFSFDGFSVIAAENTLSAESRILAVEVTGQDIAVPRGVGPGSSLEDLLYAFPLDNASLTGAWDEAVLYI
;
A
#
# COMPACT_ATOMS: atom_id res chain seq x y z
N MET A 1 10.62 3.59 53.57
CA MET A 1 9.55 2.98 52.76
C MET A 1 8.95 3.93 51.71
N LYS A 2 8.67 5.21 52.02
CA LYS A 2 8.15 6.18 51.03
C LYS A 2 9.08 6.45 49.83
N LYS A 3 10.41 6.42 50.03
CA LYS A 3 11.41 6.63 48.96
C LYS A 3 11.49 5.47 47.96
N LEU A 4 11.15 4.25 48.38
CA LEU A 4 11.12 3.07 47.52
C LEU A 4 9.91 3.12 46.57
N PHE A 5 8.77 3.63 47.07
CA PHE A 5 7.54 3.79 46.28
C PHE A 5 7.68 4.84 45.17
N VAL A 6 8.38 5.95 45.44
CA VAL A 6 8.64 6.98 44.43
C VAL A 6 9.58 6.46 43.34
N LEU A 7 10.57 5.65 43.71
CA LEU A 7 11.50 5.05 42.74
C LEU A 7 10.78 4.04 41.81
N LEU A 8 9.82 3.28 42.35
CA LEU A 8 9.03 2.32 41.57
C LEU A 8 8.05 3.04 40.63
N LEU A 9 7.47 4.16 41.07
CA LEU A 9 6.56 4.98 40.25
C LEU A 9 7.29 5.64 39.06
N VAL A 10 8.52 6.12 39.26
CA VAL A 10 9.36 6.69 38.19
C VAL A 10 9.81 5.60 37.20
N LEU A 11 10.06 4.38 37.67
CA LEU A 11 10.42 3.24 36.81
C LEU A 11 9.25 2.78 35.94
N CYS A 12 8.01 2.84 36.45
CA CYS A 12 6.80 2.55 35.67
C CYS A 12 6.51 3.61 34.60
N LEU A 13 6.85 4.88 34.86
CA LEU A 13 6.68 5.98 33.89
C LEU A 13 7.77 5.99 32.81
N ALA A 14 8.94 5.36 33.05
CA ALA A 14 10.00 5.24 32.07
C ALA A 14 9.78 4.11 31.04
N PHE A 15 8.82 3.20 31.29
CA PHE A 15 8.52 2.07 30.41
C PHE A 15 7.46 2.37 29.34
N THR A 16 6.85 3.56 29.36
CA THR A 16 6.02 4.07 28.26
C THR A 16 6.85 4.81 27.21
N ALA A 17 8.18 4.60 27.19
CA ALA A 17 9.05 5.04 26.12
C ALA A 17 8.54 4.40 24.83
N SER A 18 7.76 5.20 24.10
CA SER A 18 7.33 5.06 22.72
C SER A 18 7.72 3.74 22.10
N VAL A 19 6.77 2.80 22.08
CA VAL A 19 6.56 2.02 20.86
C VAL A 19 6.17 3.05 19.80
N SER A 20 7.17 3.76 19.29
CA SER A 20 7.09 4.33 17.95
C SER A 20 6.97 3.08 17.11
N ALA A 21 5.74 2.73 16.76
CA ALA A 21 5.51 1.87 15.62
C ALA A 21 6.22 2.59 14.48
N GLU A 22 7.45 2.17 14.23
CA GLU A 22 8.15 2.48 13.00
C GLU A 22 7.32 1.74 11.94
N GLU A 23 6.24 2.42 11.53
CA GLU A 23 5.37 1.98 10.45
C GLU A 23 6.26 1.92 9.24
N ALA A 24 6.75 0.70 9.00
CA ALA A 24 7.75 0.43 8.01
C ALA A 24 7.22 0.93 6.67
N LEU A 25 7.94 1.91 6.11
CA LEU A 25 7.76 2.37 4.74
C LEU A 25 7.50 1.15 3.84
N LEU A 26 6.49 1.25 2.96
CA LEU A 26 6.17 0.15 2.05
C LEU A 26 7.40 -0.16 1.20
N SER A 27 8.01 -1.32 1.43
CA SER A 27 9.18 -1.75 0.68
C SER A 27 8.79 -2.08 -0.77
N ARG A 28 9.75 -1.92 -1.69
CA ARG A 28 9.57 -2.33 -3.09
C ARG A 28 9.19 -3.81 -3.22
N GLU A 29 9.75 -4.64 -2.35
CA GLU A 29 9.45 -6.07 -2.29
C GLU A 29 7.98 -6.33 -1.92
N LYS A 30 7.46 -5.68 -0.87
CA LYS A 30 6.05 -5.80 -0.48
C LYS A 30 5.09 -5.26 -1.54
N ALA A 31 5.46 -4.17 -2.20
CA ALA A 31 4.68 -3.62 -3.32
C ALA A 31 4.65 -4.59 -4.51
N ALA A 32 5.79 -5.21 -4.84
CA ALA A 32 5.88 -6.21 -5.89
C ALA A 32 5.08 -7.47 -5.53
N GLU A 33 5.22 -7.99 -4.31
CA GLU A 33 4.45 -9.14 -3.81
C GLU A 33 2.94 -8.91 -3.94
N PHE A 34 2.48 -7.72 -3.55
CA PHE A 34 1.08 -7.34 -3.71
C PHE A 34 0.63 -7.31 -5.17
N ALA A 35 1.42 -6.69 -6.06
CA ALA A 35 1.11 -6.62 -7.48
C ALA A 35 1.08 -8.01 -8.13
N TYR A 36 2.03 -8.90 -7.79
CA TYR A 36 2.05 -10.26 -8.29
C TYR A 36 0.91 -11.12 -7.72
N GLY A 37 0.51 -10.91 -6.46
CA GLY A 37 -0.68 -11.55 -5.91
C GLY A 37 -1.96 -11.19 -6.67
N LEU A 38 -2.10 -9.92 -7.09
CA LEU A 38 -3.21 -9.50 -7.95
C LEU A 38 -3.10 -10.08 -9.36
N LEU A 39 -1.89 -10.21 -9.91
CA LEU A 39 -1.68 -10.90 -11.19
C LEU A 39 -2.11 -12.37 -11.10
N GLU A 40 -1.71 -13.11 -10.08
CA GLU A 40 -2.13 -14.51 -9.88
C GLU A 40 -3.65 -14.64 -9.78
N LYS A 41 -4.31 -13.72 -9.06
CA LYS A 41 -5.78 -13.64 -8.98
C LYS A 41 -6.38 -13.38 -10.36
N ALA A 42 -5.80 -12.48 -11.14
CA ALA A 42 -6.22 -12.18 -12.51
C ALA A 42 -6.07 -13.38 -13.46
N LEU A 43 -4.96 -14.10 -13.38
CA LEU A 43 -4.72 -15.30 -14.20
C LEU A 43 -5.65 -16.47 -13.84
N SER A 44 -6.16 -16.47 -12.61
CA SER A 44 -7.15 -17.45 -12.14
C SER A 44 -8.59 -17.07 -12.51
N ALA A 45 -8.82 -15.83 -12.92
CA ALA A 45 -10.13 -15.35 -13.35
C ALA A 45 -10.39 -15.69 -14.82
N GLN A 46 -11.65 -15.52 -15.25
CA GLN A 46 -12.00 -15.67 -16.66
C GLN A 46 -11.27 -14.61 -17.51
N ALA A 47 -10.92 -14.97 -18.74
CA ALA A 47 -10.26 -14.06 -19.68
C ALA A 47 -11.07 -12.76 -19.86
N VAL A 48 -10.37 -11.63 -19.74
CA VAL A 48 -10.90 -10.28 -19.95
C VAL A 48 -10.19 -9.67 -21.16
N ASP A 49 -10.95 -9.08 -22.08
CA ASP A 49 -10.39 -8.32 -23.18
C ASP A 49 -9.77 -7.02 -22.63
N PRO A 50 -8.49 -6.72 -22.91
CA PRO A 50 -7.86 -5.52 -22.39
C PRO A 50 -8.33 -4.26 -23.11
N ALA A 51 -8.34 -3.15 -22.37
CA ALA A 51 -8.42 -1.80 -22.94
C ALA A 51 -7.01 -1.19 -23.02
N GLU A 52 -6.73 -0.37 -24.03
CA GLU A 52 -5.51 0.43 -24.05
C GLU A 52 -5.56 1.49 -22.93
N ASP A 53 -4.47 1.63 -22.18
CA ASP A 53 -4.35 2.64 -21.13
C ASP A 53 -3.77 3.95 -21.69
N GLU A 54 -4.27 5.09 -21.19
CA GLU A 54 -3.85 6.43 -21.66
C GLU A 54 -2.36 6.70 -21.46
N GLN A 55 -1.73 6.05 -20.48
CA GLN A 55 -0.31 6.18 -20.14
C GLN A 55 0.57 5.15 -20.88
N GLY A 56 -0.06 4.36 -21.76
CA GLY A 56 0.56 3.24 -22.47
C GLY A 56 0.40 1.92 -21.71
N GLY A 57 0.28 0.84 -22.48
CA GLY A 57 0.02 -0.51 -21.96
C GLY A 57 -1.45 -0.90 -22.11
N TYR A 58 -1.81 -1.98 -21.42
CA TYR A 58 -3.09 -2.67 -21.55
C TYR A 58 -3.66 -2.96 -20.18
N ARG A 59 -4.87 -2.47 -19.95
CA ARG A 59 -5.63 -2.58 -18.72
C ARG A 59 -6.56 -3.78 -18.79
N PHE A 60 -6.40 -4.68 -17.83
CA PHE A 60 -7.27 -5.83 -17.59
C PHE A 60 -8.09 -5.55 -16.33
N SER A 61 -9.40 -5.35 -16.48
CA SER A 61 -10.29 -4.99 -15.37
C SER A 61 -11.04 -6.21 -14.84
N PHE A 62 -10.98 -6.38 -13.52
CA PHE A 62 -11.63 -7.45 -12.77
C PHE A 62 -12.55 -6.85 -11.71
N ASP A 63 -13.31 -7.71 -11.03
CA ASP A 63 -14.11 -7.28 -9.90
C ASP A 63 -13.20 -6.80 -8.75
N GLY A 64 -13.30 -5.51 -8.43
CA GLY A 64 -12.56 -4.85 -7.35
C GLY A 64 -11.10 -4.46 -7.65
N PHE A 65 -10.54 -4.76 -8.82
CA PHE A 65 -9.18 -4.35 -9.17
C PHE A 65 -8.92 -4.33 -10.69
N SER A 66 -7.83 -3.69 -11.10
CA SER A 66 -7.31 -3.75 -12.47
C SER A 66 -5.81 -3.98 -12.46
N VAL A 67 -5.33 -4.69 -13.48
CA VAL A 67 -3.90 -4.90 -13.75
C VAL A 67 -3.56 -4.20 -15.06
N ILE A 68 -2.54 -3.34 -15.05
CA ILE A 68 -2.05 -2.65 -16.25
C ILE A 68 -0.70 -3.29 -16.61
N ALA A 69 -0.66 -3.97 -17.75
CA ALA A 69 0.52 -4.67 -18.25
C ALA A 69 1.06 -4.00 -19.52
N ALA A 70 2.34 -4.24 -19.84
CA ALA A 70 2.91 -3.75 -21.09
C ALA A 70 2.37 -4.49 -22.32
N GLU A 71 1.97 -5.75 -22.14
CA GLU A 71 1.48 -6.62 -23.19
C GLU A 71 -0.05 -6.69 -23.24
N ASN A 72 -0.62 -6.87 -24.44
CA ASN A 72 -2.06 -7.03 -24.65
C ASN A 72 -2.59 -8.43 -24.30
N THR A 73 -1.75 -9.26 -23.70
CA THR A 73 -2.11 -10.60 -23.23
C THR A 73 -1.49 -10.77 -21.86
N LEU A 74 -2.31 -11.14 -20.88
CA LEU A 74 -1.86 -11.36 -19.52
C LEU A 74 -1.30 -12.78 -19.34
N SER A 75 -0.13 -12.88 -18.72
CA SER A 75 0.58 -14.12 -18.42
C SER A 75 1.38 -13.98 -17.13
N ALA A 76 1.91 -15.08 -16.59
CA ALA A 76 2.76 -15.04 -15.39
C ALA A 76 4.04 -14.22 -15.59
N GLU A 77 4.50 -14.09 -16.83
CA GLU A 77 5.72 -13.35 -17.21
C GLU A 77 5.41 -11.92 -17.67
N SER A 78 4.14 -11.50 -17.65
CA SER A 78 3.73 -10.17 -18.11
C SER A 78 4.36 -9.09 -17.24
N ARG A 79 4.86 -8.04 -17.89
CA ARG A 79 5.45 -6.92 -17.16
C ARG A 79 4.35 -6.01 -16.64
N ILE A 80 4.14 -6.06 -15.32
CA ILE A 80 3.17 -5.19 -14.63
C ILE A 80 3.71 -3.77 -14.56
N LEU A 81 2.96 -2.83 -15.12
CA LEU A 81 3.22 -1.40 -15.06
C LEU A 81 2.57 -0.78 -13.81
N ALA A 82 1.34 -1.19 -13.52
CA ALA A 82 0.58 -0.75 -12.36
C ALA A 82 -0.53 -1.74 -12.00
N VAL A 83 -1.01 -1.63 -10.77
CA VAL A 83 -2.23 -2.28 -10.29
C VAL A 83 -3.10 -1.23 -9.61
N GLU A 84 -4.41 -1.33 -9.80
CA GLU A 84 -5.38 -0.43 -9.19
C GLU A 84 -6.40 -1.24 -8.41
N VAL A 85 -6.73 -0.77 -7.20
CA VAL A 85 -7.73 -1.41 -6.34
C VAL A 85 -8.94 -0.49 -6.26
N THR A 86 -10.10 -1.02 -6.63
CA THR A 86 -11.38 -0.31 -6.61
C THR A 86 -12.37 -0.94 -5.64
N GLY A 87 -12.16 -2.20 -5.26
CA GLY A 87 -12.95 -2.96 -4.28
C GLY A 87 -12.47 -2.74 -2.85
N GLN A 88 -13.40 -2.79 -1.91
CA GLN A 88 -13.12 -2.64 -0.47
C GLN A 88 -12.71 -3.95 0.21
N ASP A 89 -12.90 -5.08 -0.48
CA ASP A 89 -12.63 -6.44 -0.02
C ASP A 89 -11.18 -6.88 -0.27
N ILE A 90 -10.39 -6.06 -0.95
CA ILE A 90 -8.99 -6.34 -1.25
C ILE A 90 -8.10 -5.69 -0.19
N ALA A 91 -7.39 -6.54 0.55
CA ALA A 91 -6.41 -6.08 1.53
C ALA A 91 -5.20 -5.45 0.81
N VAL A 92 -4.91 -4.19 1.13
CA VAL A 92 -3.82 -3.40 0.55
C VAL A 92 -2.64 -3.26 1.51
N PRO A 93 -1.39 -3.12 1.01
CA PRO A 93 -0.17 -3.27 1.83
C PRO A 93 0.01 -2.30 3.01
N ARG A 94 -0.75 -1.20 3.06
CA ARG A 94 -0.80 -0.25 4.19
C ARG A 94 -2.17 -0.16 4.86
N GLY A 95 -3.10 -1.05 4.53
CA GLY A 95 -4.45 -1.08 5.12
C GLY A 95 -5.37 0.07 4.70
N VAL A 96 -4.93 0.96 3.81
CA VAL A 96 -5.73 2.09 3.29
C VAL A 96 -6.08 1.85 1.83
N GLY A 97 -7.37 1.76 1.55
CA GLY A 97 -7.92 1.48 0.22
C GLY A 97 -9.22 2.24 -0.03
N PRO A 98 -10.00 1.82 -1.04
CA PRO A 98 -11.28 2.45 -1.35
C PRO A 98 -12.20 2.52 -0.12
N GLY A 99 -12.70 3.71 0.19
CA GLY A 99 -13.60 3.95 1.33
C GLY A 99 -12.92 4.20 2.68
N SER A 100 -11.59 4.10 2.78
CA SER A 100 -10.86 4.54 3.97
C SER A 100 -11.04 6.03 4.23
N SER A 101 -10.98 6.44 5.51
CA SER A 101 -11.08 7.85 5.86
C SER A 101 -9.81 8.61 5.47
N LEU A 102 -9.91 9.93 5.34
CA LEU A 102 -8.74 10.80 5.16
C LEU A 102 -7.75 10.65 6.33
N GLU A 103 -8.24 10.43 7.54
CA GLU A 103 -7.40 10.24 8.72
C GLU A 103 -6.59 8.94 8.61
N ASP A 104 -7.20 7.84 8.20
CA ASP A 104 -6.51 6.56 7.98
C ASP A 104 -5.44 6.71 6.89
N LEU A 105 -5.74 7.44 5.81
CA LEU A 105 -4.81 7.73 4.73
C LEU A 105 -3.60 8.54 5.21
N LEU A 106 -3.83 9.62 5.96
CA LEU A 106 -2.73 10.42 6.49
C LEU A 106 -1.89 9.64 7.50
N TYR A 107 -2.54 8.79 8.31
CA TYR A 107 -1.87 7.93 9.27
C TYR A 107 -0.98 6.88 8.60
N ALA A 108 -1.46 6.23 7.53
CA ALA A 108 -0.70 5.21 6.80
C ALA A 108 0.44 5.77 5.91
N PHE A 109 0.45 7.08 5.66
CA PHE A 109 1.46 7.75 4.84
C PHE A 109 2.07 8.98 5.56
N PRO A 110 2.63 8.79 6.78
CA PRO A 110 3.00 9.92 7.65
C PRO A 110 4.28 10.63 7.17
N LEU A 111 5.14 9.93 6.42
CA LEU A 111 6.43 10.44 5.90
C LEU A 111 6.38 10.80 4.41
N ASP A 112 5.39 10.31 3.67
CA ASP A 112 5.27 10.56 2.23
C ASP A 112 4.65 11.95 1.92
N ASN A 113 4.43 12.78 2.95
CA ASN A 113 3.78 14.10 2.83
C ASN A 113 4.15 15.13 3.91
N ALA A 114 5.38 15.13 4.44
CA ALA A 114 5.75 16.10 5.50
C ALA A 114 5.83 17.57 5.01
N SER A 115 5.99 17.81 3.70
CA SER A 115 6.21 19.14 3.13
C SER A 115 5.44 19.42 1.84
N LEU A 116 4.65 18.47 1.31
CA LEU A 116 4.10 18.50 -0.06
C LEU A 116 5.17 18.70 -1.16
N THR A 117 6.45 18.47 -0.85
CA THR A 117 7.54 18.53 -1.82
C THR A 117 8.06 17.12 -2.04
N GLY A 118 7.78 16.55 -3.20
CA GLY A 118 8.45 15.34 -3.69
C GLY A 118 8.67 15.44 -5.20
N ALA A 119 9.70 14.77 -5.68
CA ALA A 119 10.00 14.66 -7.11
C ALA A 119 9.20 13.50 -7.72
N TRP A 120 8.98 13.53 -9.04
CA TRP A 120 8.19 12.54 -9.79
C TRP A 120 8.65 11.08 -9.60
N ASP A 121 9.88 10.85 -9.13
CA ASP A 121 10.51 9.55 -8.91
C ASP A 121 10.46 9.05 -7.46
N GLU A 122 9.96 9.87 -6.53
CA GLU A 122 9.61 9.48 -5.17
C GLU A 122 8.09 9.28 -5.15
N ALA A 123 7.61 8.16 -4.62
CA ALA A 123 6.19 7.82 -4.60
C ALA A 123 5.42 8.74 -3.63
N VAL A 124 5.24 10.00 -4.03
CA VAL A 124 4.30 10.93 -3.43
C VAL A 124 2.92 10.39 -3.74
N LEU A 125 2.10 10.34 -2.71
CA LEU A 125 0.68 10.04 -2.76
C LEU A 125 0.02 10.73 -3.98
N TYR A 126 -0.22 10.01 -5.06
CA TYR A 126 -1.14 10.49 -6.11
C TYR A 126 -2.55 10.17 -5.61
N ILE A 127 -3.24 11.21 -5.14
CA ILE A 127 -4.71 11.20 -5.06
C ILE A 127 -5.25 11.27 -6.49
#